data_AF-A0A3N5YSA8-F1
#
_entry.id   AF-A0A3N5YSA8-F1
#
_cell.length_a   1.000
_cell.length_b   1.000
_cell.length_c   1.000
_cell.angle_alpha   90.00
_cell.angle_beta   90.00
_cell.angle_gamma   90.00
#
_symmetry.space_group_name_H-M   'P 1'
#
loop_
_entity.id
_entity.type
_entity.pdbx_description
1 polymer ?
#
loop_
_entity_poly.entity_id
_entity_poly.type
_entity_poly.pdbx_seq_one_letter_code
_entity_poly.pdbx_strand_id
1 'polypeptide(L)'
;LSSILGGAAASQEAQGGETIEIDLSDALGDLDLRGDAPEGGMSRVMEDLREESPRRAAGDTAAAHYRKACAHLQAGRVNEAVKAAEQAVRSPRHRFDAATLLARVYRDRGMTQEAIEWFERAAQAQAPSPSAGRDLLYDLGRLLADTGESVRALAVFMELQADAPDYRDVSAQVDRLSQKA
;
A
#
# COMPACT_ATOMS: atom_id res chain seq x y z
N LEU A 1 -22.34 64.89 13.96
CA LEU A 1 -21.85 66.14 14.56
C LEU A 1 -22.51 66.30 15.93
N SER A 2 -21.95 65.67 16.97
CA SER A 2 -22.40 65.86 18.35
C SER A 2 -21.17 65.82 19.26
N SER A 3 -20.81 66.97 19.83
CA SER A 3 -19.68 67.14 20.73
C SER A 3 -20.19 67.59 22.10
N ILE A 4 -19.89 66.84 23.15
CA ILE A 4 -19.98 67.22 24.57
C ILE A 4 -18.77 66.51 25.21
N LEU A 5 -17.69 67.24 25.55
CA LEU A 5 -17.38 67.77 26.90
C LEU A 5 -17.41 66.66 27.98
N GLY A 6 -16.42 66.47 28.86
CA GLY A 6 -15.25 67.28 29.17
C GLY A 6 -15.05 67.33 30.69
N GLY A 7 -13.92 66.82 31.20
CA GLY A 7 -13.60 66.74 32.63
C GLY A 7 -12.79 65.44 32.92
N ALA A 8 -11.56 65.37 33.43
CA ALA A 8 -10.64 66.23 34.18
C ALA A 8 -10.42 65.78 35.64
N ALA A 9 -9.19 65.30 35.88
CA ALA A 9 -8.39 65.36 37.12
C ALA A 9 -8.57 64.33 38.26
N ALA A 10 -7.42 64.05 38.89
CA ALA A 10 -7.13 63.34 40.16
C ALA A 10 -7.52 61.85 40.24
N SER A 11 -6.59 60.89 40.34
CA SER A 11 -5.53 60.65 41.35
C SER A 11 -6.00 59.96 42.63
N GLN A 12 -5.22 58.94 43.00
CA GLN A 12 -5.17 58.24 44.30
C GLN A 12 -6.34 57.27 44.63
N GLU A 13 -6.15 56.10 45.25
CA GLU A 13 -4.94 55.46 45.80
C GLU A 13 -4.66 54.02 45.28
N ALA A 14 -3.48 53.51 45.63
CA ALA A 14 -3.04 52.14 45.51
C ALA A 14 -3.68 51.19 46.54
N GLN A 15 -3.85 49.91 46.18
CA GLN A 15 -3.72 48.79 47.10
C GLN A 15 -3.33 47.53 46.33
N GLY A 16 -2.29 46.84 46.81
CA GLY A 16 -1.74 45.67 46.14
C GLY A 16 -2.65 44.46 46.29
N GLY A 17 -2.88 43.74 45.18
CA GLY A 17 -3.22 42.34 45.22
C GLY A 17 -1.95 41.54 44.99
N GLU A 18 -1.56 40.71 45.96
CA GLU A 18 -0.39 39.83 45.87
C GLU A 18 -0.35 39.07 44.55
N THR A 19 0.74 39.22 43.80
CA THR A 19 1.18 38.17 42.89
C THR A 19 1.53 36.97 43.74
N ILE A 20 0.60 36.02 43.84
CA ILE A 20 0.84 34.71 44.45
C ILE A 20 1.86 34.00 43.56
N GLU A 21 3.15 34.18 43.85
CA GLU A 21 4.17 33.26 43.39
C GLU A 21 3.93 31.93 44.11
N ILE A 22 3.23 31.03 43.41
CA ILE A 22 3.06 29.65 43.85
C ILE A 22 4.43 29.00 43.70
N ASP A 23 5.20 28.99 44.79
CA ASP A 23 6.46 28.25 44.85
C ASP A 23 6.15 26.76 44.76
N LEU A 24 6.34 26.20 43.56
CA LEU A 24 6.11 24.79 43.26
C LEU A 24 7.22 23.88 43.79
N SER A 25 8.23 24.41 44.51
CA SER A 25 9.33 23.63 45.08
C SER A 25 8.85 22.56 46.08
N ASP A 26 7.89 22.88 46.95
CA ASP A 26 7.35 21.94 47.94
C ASP A 26 6.38 20.89 47.32
N ALA A 27 5.77 21.19 46.18
CA ALA A 27 4.81 20.29 45.52
C ALA A 27 5.48 19.14 44.73
N LEU A 28 6.82 19.13 44.63
CA LEU A 28 7.61 18.14 43.90
C LEU A 28 8.37 17.15 44.80
N GLY A 29 8.21 17.24 46.13
CA GLY A 29 8.97 16.43 47.09
C GLY A 29 8.60 14.93 47.15
N ASP A 30 7.33 14.58 46.96
CA ASP A 30 6.79 13.24 47.29
C ASP A 30 6.23 12.44 46.08
N LEU A 31 6.56 12.83 44.84
CA LEU A 31 6.35 11.97 43.68
C LEU A 31 7.48 10.94 43.60
N ASP A 32 7.37 9.88 44.42
CA ASP A 32 8.22 8.70 44.33
C ASP A 32 7.98 7.98 42.99
N LEU A 33 8.71 8.41 41.96
CA LEU A 33 8.77 7.80 40.63
C LEU A 33 9.55 6.45 40.65
N ARG A 34 9.46 5.69 41.75
CA ARG A 34 9.74 4.24 41.79
C ARG A 34 8.63 3.43 41.12
N GLY A 35 8.24 3.85 39.92
CA GLY A 35 7.66 2.97 38.92
C GLY A 35 8.81 2.43 38.07
N ASP A 36 9.08 1.12 38.18
CA ASP A 36 10.08 0.39 37.42
C ASP A 36 9.95 0.65 35.90
N ALA A 37 10.70 1.63 35.41
CA ALA A 37 10.73 1.99 34.00
C ALA A 37 11.81 1.13 33.33
N PRO A 38 11.45 0.19 32.43
CA PRO A 38 12.46 -0.62 31.75
C PRO A 38 13.28 0.27 30.81
N GLU A 39 14.47 0.66 31.26
CA GLU A 39 15.45 1.38 30.44
C GLU A 39 15.80 0.54 29.21
N GLY A 40 15.31 0.98 28.05
CA GLY A 40 15.35 0.23 26.79
C GLY A 40 13.98 0.14 26.08
N GLY A 41 12.87 0.37 26.80
CA GLY A 41 11.52 0.36 26.22
C GLY A 41 11.32 1.46 25.16
N MET A 42 11.59 2.72 25.52
CA MET A 42 11.43 3.84 24.59
C MET A 42 12.43 3.84 23.44
N SER A 43 13.66 3.38 23.67
CA SER A 43 14.67 3.26 22.59
C SER A 43 14.21 2.24 21.54
N ARG A 44 13.73 1.06 21.94
CA ARG A 44 13.13 0.09 21.00
C ARG A 44 11.90 0.64 20.32
N VAL A 45 10.94 1.22 21.07
CA VAL A 45 9.71 1.77 20.48
C VAL A 45 10.01 2.90 19.49
N MET A 46 11.02 3.75 19.73
CA MET A 46 11.45 4.78 18.78
C MET A 46 12.26 4.22 17.59
N GLU A 47 13.08 3.19 17.80
CA GLU A 47 13.81 2.49 16.72
C GLU A 47 12.82 1.79 15.77
N ASP A 48 11.84 1.06 16.33
CA ASP A 48 10.71 0.46 15.61
C ASP A 48 9.92 1.54 14.84
N LEU A 49 9.57 2.67 15.49
CA LEU A 49 8.89 3.79 14.81
C LEU A 49 9.72 4.40 13.67
N ARG A 50 11.05 4.42 13.81
CA ARG A 50 11.99 5.00 12.85
C ARG A 50 12.22 4.10 11.64
N GLU A 51 12.19 2.78 11.81
CA GLU A 51 12.17 1.82 10.70
C GLU A 51 10.78 1.70 10.05
N GLU A 52 9.70 1.79 10.84
CA GLU A 52 8.35 1.71 10.31
C GLU A 52 7.93 2.92 9.50
N SER A 53 8.34 4.14 9.90
CA SER A 53 7.99 5.39 9.19
C SER A 53 8.31 5.37 7.69
N PRO A 54 9.54 5.05 7.23
CA PRO A 54 9.83 4.98 5.79
C PRO A 54 9.13 3.80 5.10
N ARG A 55 8.92 2.66 5.79
CA ARG A 55 8.20 1.51 5.24
C ARG A 55 6.71 1.83 5.02
N ARG A 56 6.07 2.53 5.95
CA ARG A 56 4.68 3.04 5.82
C ARG A 56 4.59 4.07 4.69
N ALA A 57 5.44 5.10 4.70
CA ALA A 57 5.45 6.15 3.67
C ALA A 57 5.70 5.60 2.25
N ALA A 58 6.60 4.62 2.09
CA ALA A 58 6.82 3.94 0.82
C ALA A 58 5.61 3.08 0.39
N GLY A 59 4.93 2.44 1.34
CA GLY A 59 3.66 1.74 1.12
C GLY A 59 2.56 2.68 0.61
N ASP A 60 2.33 3.79 1.29
CA ASP A 60 1.32 4.80 0.93
C ASP A 60 1.61 5.44 -0.44
N THR A 61 2.89 5.69 -0.73
CA THR A 61 3.36 6.19 -2.02
C THR A 61 3.08 5.19 -3.14
N ALA A 62 3.38 3.90 -2.93
CA ALA A 62 3.06 2.85 -3.89
C ALA A 62 1.55 2.65 -4.09
N ALA A 63 0.75 2.75 -3.02
CA ALA A 63 -0.71 2.72 -3.10
C ALA A 63 -1.28 3.90 -3.91
N ALA A 64 -0.67 5.09 -3.79
CA ALA A 64 -1.01 6.25 -4.61
C ALA A 64 -0.63 6.05 -6.08
N HIS A 65 0.54 5.45 -6.36
CA HIS A 65 0.96 5.09 -7.72
C HIS A 65 0.05 4.05 -8.37
N TYR A 66 -0.35 3.00 -7.63
CA TYR A 66 -1.29 2.00 -8.14
C TYR A 66 -2.66 2.61 -8.49
N ARG A 67 -3.22 3.42 -7.58
CA ARG A 67 -4.48 4.14 -7.86
C ARG A 67 -4.38 5.08 -9.07
N LYS A 68 -3.25 5.76 -9.25
CA LYS A 68 -2.97 6.55 -10.46
C LYS A 68 -2.97 5.66 -11.70
N ALA A 69 -2.32 4.50 -11.69
CA ALA A 69 -2.29 3.58 -12.82
C ALA A 69 -3.70 3.17 -13.26
N CYS A 70 -4.55 2.76 -12.32
CA CYS A 70 -5.96 2.41 -12.59
C CYS A 70 -6.74 3.59 -13.19
N ALA A 71 -6.62 4.80 -12.63
CA ALA A 71 -7.28 6.00 -13.12
C ALA A 71 -6.77 6.44 -14.52
N HIS A 72 -5.50 6.20 -14.82
CA HIS A 72 -4.94 6.43 -16.15
C HIS A 72 -5.47 5.43 -17.18
N LEU A 73 -5.62 4.14 -16.84
CA LEU A 73 -6.26 3.14 -17.72
C LEU A 73 -7.73 3.46 -18.01
N GLN A 74 -8.51 3.79 -16.98
CA GLN A 74 -9.92 4.19 -17.13
C GLN A 74 -10.10 5.41 -18.06
N ALA A 75 -9.09 6.27 -18.15
CA ALA A 75 -9.08 7.44 -19.02
C ALA A 75 -8.33 7.23 -20.35
N GLY A 76 -8.00 5.98 -20.73
CA GLY A 76 -7.29 5.64 -21.97
C GLY A 76 -5.82 6.09 -22.04
N ARG A 77 -5.26 6.63 -20.95
CA ARG A 77 -3.88 7.13 -20.84
C ARG A 77 -2.91 6.00 -20.51
N VAL A 78 -2.78 5.05 -21.43
CA VAL A 78 -2.12 3.76 -21.18
C VAL A 78 -0.61 3.91 -20.88
N ASN A 79 0.09 4.87 -21.50
CA ASN A 79 1.53 5.08 -21.25
C ASN A 79 1.81 5.62 -19.84
N GLU A 80 0.96 6.52 -19.36
CA GLU A 80 1.00 7.06 -18.01
C GLU A 80 0.62 5.99 -16.97
N ALA A 81 -0.32 5.10 -17.32
CA ALA A 81 -0.67 3.97 -16.47
C ALA A 81 0.50 3.00 -16.25
N VAL A 82 1.22 2.63 -17.33
CA VAL A 82 2.43 1.81 -17.25
C VAL A 82 3.46 2.45 -16.31
N LYS A 83 3.81 3.72 -16.54
CA LYS A 83 4.76 4.46 -15.69
C LYS A 83 4.35 4.50 -14.22
N ALA A 84 3.05 4.64 -13.94
CA ALA A 84 2.53 4.64 -12.58
C ALA A 84 2.61 3.24 -11.94
N ALA A 85 2.29 2.17 -12.68
CA ALA A 85 2.38 0.80 -12.19
C ALA A 85 3.84 0.36 -11.96
N GLU A 86 4.79 0.78 -12.81
CA GLU A 86 6.24 0.59 -12.64
C GLU A 86 6.80 1.22 -11.35
N GLN A 87 6.15 2.25 -10.80
CA GLN A 87 6.48 2.76 -9.47
C GLN A 87 5.83 1.94 -8.36
N ALA A 88 4.56 1.53 -8.54
CA ALA A 88 3.82 0.76 -7.55
C ALA A 88 4.43 -0.64 -7.31
N VAL A 89 4.86 -1.33 -8.37
CA VAL A 89 5.38 -2.72 -8.34
C VAL A 89 6.65 -2.88 -7.49
N ARG A 90 7.36 -1.77 -7.24
CA ARG A 90 8.55 -1.71 -6.38
C ARG A 90 8.24 -2.04 -4.92
N SER A 91 7.02 -1.73 -4.46
CA SER A 91 6.57 -2.08 -3.12
C SER A 91 6.07 -3.54 -3.07
N PRO A 92 6.58 -4.40 -2.16
CA PRO A 92 6.09 -5.77 -2.01
C PRO A 92 4.57 -5.86 -1.81
N ARG A 93 3.97 -4.88 -1.12
CA ARG A 93 2.52 -4.83 -0.83
C ARG A 93 1.63 -4.62 -2.06
N HIS A 94 2.17 -4.02 -3.14
CA HIS A 94 1.44 -3.78 -4.39
C HIS A 94 2.09 -4.48 -5.60
N ARG A 95 3.11 -5.32 -5.37
CA ARG A 95 3.82 -6.02 -6.43
C ARG A 95 2.88 -6.89 -7.25
N PHE A 96 2.01 -7.66 -6.59
CA PHE A 96 1.02 -8.50 -7.24
C PHE A 96 0.09 -7.68 -8.15
N ASP A 97 -0.64 -6.72 -7.57
CA ASP A 97 -1.66 -5.94 -8.29
C ASP A 97 -1.06 -5.13 -9.45
N ALA A 98 0.10 -4.49 -9.22
CA ALA A 98 0.77 -3.67 -10.22
C ALA A 98 1.38 -4.51 -11.35
N ALA A 99 1.98 -5.67 -11.06
CA ALA A 99 2.49 -6.58 -12.07
C ALA A 99 1.34 -7.20 -12.90
N THR A 100 0.23 -7.57 -12.25
CA THR A 100 -0.99 -8.06 -12.95
C THR A 100 -1.57 -7.00 -13.88
N LEU A 101 -1.60 -5.73 -13.44
CA LEU A 101 -2.06 -4.61 -14.26
C LEU A 101 -1.13 -4.37 -15.45
N LEU A 102 0.20 -4.39 -15.25
CA LEU A 102 1.17 -4.31 -16.34
C LEU A 102 0.99 -5.45 -17.34
N ALA A 103 0.89 -6.70 -16.87
CA ALA A 103 0.71 -7.89 -17.70
C ALA A 103 -0.51 -7.77 -18.61
N ARG A 104 -1.66 -7.35 -18.06
CA ARG A 104 -2.88 -7.11 -18.82
C ARG A 104 -2.70 -5.99 -19.86
N VAL A 105 -2.04 -4.89 -19.50
CA VAL A 105 -1.75 -3.79 -20.44
C VAL A 105 -0.84 -4.22 -21.60
N TYR A 106 0.19 -5.04 -21.35
CA TYR A 106 1.05 -5.58 -22.42
C TYR A 106 0.29 -6.58 -23.30
N ARG A 107 -0.52 -7.47 -22.70
CA ARG A 107 -1.37 -8.42 -23.44
C ARG A 107 -2.34 -7.69 -24.37
N ASP A 108 -3.03 -6.67 -23.85
CA ASP A 108 -4.03 -5.91 -24.62
C ASP A 108 -3.38 -5.03 -25.71
N ARG A 109 -2.05 -4.87 -25.69
CA ARG A 109 -1.22 -4.26 -26.76
C ARG A 109 -0.63 -5.27 -27.76
N GLY A 110 -0.86 -6.57 -27.57
CA GLY A 110 -0.20 -7.63 -28.35
C GLY A 110 1.29 -7.84 -28.02
N MET A 111 1.79 -7.24 -26.94
CA MET A 111 3.14 -7.42 -26.41
C MET A 111 3.17 -8.67 -25.52
N THR A 112 3.00 -9.82 -26.16
CA THR A 112 2.63 -11.06 -25.46
C THR A 112 3.73 -11.63 -24.58
N GLN A 113 5.00 -11.51 -24.98
CA GLN A 113 6.11 -12.03 -24.19
C GLN A 113 6.32 -11.17 -22.93
N GLU A 114 6.27 -9.84 -23.06
CA GLU A 114 6.31 -8.91 -21.94
C GLU A 114 5.12 -9.14 -20.97
N ALA A 115 3.95 -9.47 -21.50
CA ALA A 115 2.78 -9.83 -20.70
C ALA A 115 3.01 -11.11 -19.88
N ILE A 116 3.56 -12.16 -20.50
CA ILE A 116 3.93 -13.42 -19.81
C ILE A 116 4.92 -13.12 -18.67
N GLU A 117 6.00 -12.38 -18.94
CA GLU A 117 6.97 -12.04 -17.89
C GLU A 117 6.34 -11.30 -16.71
N TRP A 118 5.42 -10.37 -16.97
CA TRP A 118 4.73 -9.63 -15.91
C TRP A 118 3.71 -10.48 -15.15
N PHE A 119 3.05 -11.43 -15.81
CA PHE A 119 2.22 -12.44 -15.11
C PHE A 119 3.08 -13.34 -14.21
N GLU A 120 4.26 -13.78 -14.67
CA GLU A 120 5.18 -14.59 -13.85
C GLU A 120 5.74 -13.79 -12.66
N ARG A 121 6.08 -12.51 -12.85
CA ARG A 121 6.47 -11.60 -11.75
C ARG A 121 5.35 -11.37 -10.74
N ALA A 122 4.09 -11.38 -11.18
CA ALA A 122 2.93 -11.32 -10.29
C ALA A 122 2.74 -12.64 -9.52
N ALA A 123 2.94 -13.80 -10.16
CA ALA A 123 2.81 -15.11 -9.53
C ALA A 123 3.89 -15.36 -8.45
N GLN A 124 5.06 -14.76 -8.61
CA GLN A 124 6.12 -14.73 -7.59
C GLN A 124 5.87 -13.74 -6.43
N ALA A 125 4.76 -12.99 -6.46
CA ALA A 125 4.41 -12.02 -5.42
C ALA A 125 3.31 -12.55 -4.50
N GLN A 126 3.22 -12.01 -3.28
CA GLN A 126 2.13 -12.35 -2.37
C GLN A 126 0.79 -11.89 -2.95
N ALA A 127 -0.05 -12.85 -3.36
CA ALA A 127 -1.41 -12.58 -3.79
C ALA A 127 -2.25 -12.00 -2.62
N PRO A 128 -3.13 -11.01 -2.88
CA PRO A 128 -4.00 -10.43 -1.85
C PRO A 128 -5.13 -11.38 -1.41
N SER A 129 -5.46 -12.38 -2.24
CA SER A 129 -6.39 -13.45 -1.91
C SER A 129 -6.10 -14.71 -2.76
N PRO A 130 -6.53 -15.91 -2.34
CA PRO A 130 -6.43 -17.12 -3.18
C PRO A 130 -7.17 -16.96 -4.52
N SER A 131 -8.33 -16.30 -4.52
CA SER A 131 -9.08 -16.00 -5.75
C SER A 131 -8.28 -15.17 -6.75
N ALA A 132 -7.57 -14.14 -6.29
CA ALA A 132 -6.73 -13.32 -7.16
C ALA A 132 -5.56 -14.13 -7.75
N GLY A 133 -4.95 -15.02 -6.96
CA GLY A 133 -3.95 -15.97 -7.46
C GLY A 133 -4.50 -16.90 -8.54
N ARG A 134 -5.70 -17.44 -8.35
CA ARG A 134 -6.39 -18.29 -9.33
C ARG A 134 -6.75 -17.55 -10.62
N ASP A 135 -7.25 -16.31 -10.50
CA ASP A 135 -7.48 -15.41 -11.64
C ASP A 135 -6.19 -15.18 -12.44
N LEU A 136 -5.06 -14.97 -11.76
CA LEU A 136 -3.75 -14.76 -12.36
C LEU A 136 -3.23 -16.01 -13.08
N LEU A 137 -3.23 -17.18 -12.42
CA LEU A 137 -2.77 -18.44 -13.01
C LEU A 137 -3.62 -18.80 -14.24
N TYR A 138 -4.93 -18.54 -14.20
CA TYR A 138 -5.79 -18.75 -15.36
C TYR A 138 -5.47 -17.79 -16.51
N ASP A 139 -5.31 -16.49 -16.23
CA ASP A 139 -4.92 -15.50 -17.26
C ASP A 139 -3.56 -15.86 -17.90
N LEU A 140 -2.59 -16.32 -17.10
CA LEU A 140 -1.25 -16.77 -17.55
C LEU A 140 -1.33 -18.06 -18.37
N GLY A 141 -2.01 -19.10 -17.86
CA GLY A 141 -2.16 -20.39 -18.54
C GLY A 141 -2.88 -20.23 -19.88
N ARG A 142 -3.91 -19.37 -19.94
CA ARG A 142 -4.58 -18.99 -21.19
C ARG A 142 -3.62 -18.32 -22.16
N LEU A 143 -2.82 -17.36 -21.70
CA LEU A 143 -1.89 -16.64 -22.58
C LEU A 143 -0.80 -17.56 -23.14
N LEU A 144 -0.25 -18.46 -22.32
CA LEU A 144 0.71 -19.50 -22.74
C LEU A 144 0.10 -20.50 -23.72
N ALA A 145 -1.17 -20.90 -23.54
CA ALA A 145 -1.86 -21.76 -24.49
C ALA A 145 -2.08 -21.06 -25.84
N ASP A 146 -2.44 -19.77 -25.80
CA ASP A 146 -2.70 -18.94 -26.97
C ASP A 146 -1.39 -18.56 -27.71
N THR A 147 -0.20 -18.57 -27.07
CA THR A 147 1.12 -18.49 -27.74
C THR A 147 1.63 -19.83 -28.28
N GLY A 148 0.95 -20.94 -28.00
CA GLY A 148 1.39 -22.29 -28.38
C GLY A 148 2.38 -22.93 -27.40
N GLU A 149 2.70 -22.30 -26.27
CA GLU A 149 3.56 -22.81 -25.19
C GLU A 149 2.84 -23.86 -24.33
N SER A 150 2.30 -24.88 -25.00
CA SER A 150 1.32 -25.83 -24.46
C SER A 150 1.82 -26.58 -23.22
N VAL A 151 3.12 -26.88 -23.13
CA VAL A 151 3.72 -27.55 -21.96
C VAL A 151 3.73 -26.64 -20.73
N ARG A 152 4.07 -25.35 -20.88
CA ARG A 152 4.03 -24.37 -19.77
C ARG A 152 2.58 -24.10 -19.37
N ALA A 153 1.69 -23.95 -20.35
CA ALA A 153 0.26 -23.76 -20.11
C ALA A 153 -0.34 -24.94 -19.32
N LEU A 154 -0.03 -26.18 -19.71
CA LEU A 154 -0.47 -27.40 -19.04
C LEU A 154 0.01 -27.42 -17.58
N ALA A 155 1.28 -27.12 -17.32
CA ALA A 155 1.81 -27.06 -15.95
C ALA A 155 1.06 -26.03 -15.07
N VAL A 156 0.83 -24.82 -15.58
CA VAL A 156 0.09 -23.76 -14.87
C VAL A 156 -1.37 -24.16 -14.61
N PHE A 157 -2.04 -24.80 -15.58
CA PHE A 157 -3.41 -25.28 -15.37
C PHE A 157 -3.49 -26.49 -14.44
N MET A 158 -2.50 -27.38 -14.41
CA MET A 158 -2.42 -28.48 -13.44
C MET A 158 -2.23 -27.97 -12.01
N GLU A 159 -1.39 -26.94 -11.80
CA GLU A 159 -1.24 -26.26 -10.51
C GLU A 159 -2.59 -25.65 -10.06
N LEU A 160 -3.25 -24.91 -10.95
CA LEU A 160 -4.56 -24.32 -10.68
C LEU A 160 -5.64 -25.37 -10.39
N GLN A 161 -5.65 -26.50 -11.12
CA GLN A 161 -6.59 -27.60 -10.90
C GLN A 161 -6.34 -28.29 -9.56
N ALA A 162 -5.09 -28.41 -9.11
CA ALA A 162 -4.76 -29.04 -7.83
C ALA A 162 -5.25 -28.22 -6.62
N ASP A 163 -5.23 -26.88 -6.72
CA ASP A 163 -5.77 -25.98 -5.67
C ASP A 163 -7.29 -25.74 -5.80
N ALA A 164 -7.83 -25.75 -7.03
CA ALA A 164 -9.24 -25.49 -7.30
C ALA A 164 -9.75 -26.27 -8.54
N PRO A 165 -10.16 -27.55 -8.37
CA PRO A 165 -10.60 -28.41 -9.49
C PRO A 165 -11.78 -27.84 -10.30
N ASP A 166 -12.73 -27.21 -9.62
CA ASP A 166 -13.95 -26.64 -10.21
C ASP A 166 -13.75 -25.19 -10.74
N TYR A 167 -12.50 -24.72 -10.85
CA TYR A 167 -12.22 -23.35 -11.25
C TYR A 167 -12.40 -23.15 -12.76
N ARG A 168 -13.50 -22.47 -13.13
CA ARG A 168 -13.87 -22.16 -14.52
C ARG A 168 -13.91 -23.44 -15.38
N ASP A 169 -13.10 -23.51 -16.45
CA ASP A 169 -12.96 -24.66 -17.34
C ASP A 169 -11.59 -25.34 -17.22
N VAL A 170 -10.90 -25.21 -16.08
CA VAL A 170 -9.50 -25.66 -15.91
C VAL A 170 -9.28 -27.14 -16.29
N SER A 171 -10.17 -28.05 -15.89
CA SER A 171 -10.08 -29.47 -16.29
C SER A 171 -10.12 -29.64 -17.81
N ALA A 172 -11.02 -28.93 -18.50
CA ALA A 172 -11.14 -29.00 -19.96
C ALA A 172 -9.95 -28.36 -20.69
N GLN A 173 -9.20 -27.45 -20.04
CA GLN A 173 -7.93 -26.95 -20.57
C GLN A 173 -6.80 -27.98 -20.38
N VAL A 174 -6.72 -28.64 -19.22
CA VAL A 174 -5.75 -29.73 -18.96
C VAL A 174 -5.97 -30.90 -19.93
N ASP A 175 -7.20 -31.35 -20.10
CA ASP A 175 -7.56 -32.45 -21.03
C ASP A 175 -7.18 -32.09 -22.48
N ARG A 176 -7.43 -30.84 -22.90
CA ARG A 176 -7.14 -30.35 -24.25
C ARG A 176 -5.64 -30.19 -24.52
N LEU A 177 -4.87 -29.75 -23.52
CA LEU A 177 -3.44 -29.49 -23.66
C LEU A 177 -2.61 -30.78 -23.55
N SER A 178 -3.02 -31.73 -22.69
CA SER A 178 -2.39 -33.05 -22.59
C SER A 178 -2.55 -33.90 -23.87
N GLN A 179 -3.60 -33.66 -24.67
CA GLN A 179 -3.78 -34.28 -26.01
C GLN A 179 -2.94 -33.62 -27.12
N LYS A 180 -2.27 -32.49 -26.83
CA LYS A 180 -1.47 -31.71 -27.81
C LYS A 180 0.04 -31.73 -27.55
N ALA A 181 0.47 -32.22 -26.39
CA ALA A 181 1.86 -32.31 -25.96
C ALA A 181 2.51 -33.64 -26.39
#